data_AF-A0A0K2RMM2-F1
#
_entry.id   AF-A0A0K2RMM2-F1
#
_cell.length_a   1.000
_cell.length_b   1.000
_cell.length_c   1.000
_cell.angle_alpha   90.00
_cell.angle_beta   90.00
_cell.angle_gamma   90.00
#
_symmetry.space_group_name_H-M   'P 1'
#
loop_
_entity.id
_entity.type
_entity.pdbx_description
1 polymer ?
#
loop_
_entity_poly.entity_id
_entity_poly.type
_entity_poly.pdbx_seq_one_letter_code
_entity_poly.pdbx_strand_id
1 'polypeptide(L)'
;MTSYLQRRGAALPQARPDVEHVLAVRGTGGYRQYRIPALAVSTAGTVLAAYDGRPNLDDLPNPIDLLLRRSTDNGRSWEEQRVVRSGSGLNGYGDPSLLVDAVTGRIFMFHAAGRMPVSSKR
;
A
#
# COMPACT_ATOMS: atom_id res chain seq x y z
N MET A 1 -2.86 -14.35 -11.34
CA MET A 1 -3.52 -13.46 -12.32
C MET A 1 -4.61 -14.24 -13.02
N THR A 2 -5.87 -14.03 -12.68
CA THR A 2 -6.96 -14.46 -13.54
C THR A 2 -6.97 -13.48 -14.71
N SER A 3 -6.32 -13.85 -15.81
CA SER A 3 -6.45 -13.11 -17.05
C SER A 3 -7.89 -13.28 -17.50
N TYR A 4 -8.67 -12.20 -17.47
CA TYR A 4 -9.78 -12.09 -18.39
C TYR A 4 -9.15 -12.09 -19.78
N LEU A 5 -9.12 -13.25 -20.43
CA LEU A 5 -8.94 -13.34 -21.87
C LEU A 5 -10.15 -12.62 -22.48
N GLN A 6 -9.98 -11.32 -22.70
CA GLN A 6 -11.01 -10.46 -23.24
C GLN A 6 -11.34 -10.93 -24.65
N ARG A 7 -12.63 -11.23 -24.90
CA ARG A 7 -13.13 -11.39 -26.27
C ARG A 7 -12.74 -10.13 -27.05
N ARG A 8 -11.96 -10.31 -28.13
CA ARG A 8 -11.58 -9.21 -29.03
C ARG A 8 -12.86 -8.45 -29.44
N GLY A 9 -12.90 -7.15 -29.17
CA GLY A 9 -13.91 -6.23 -29.73
C GLY A 9 -14.91 -5.59 -28.76
N ALA A 10 -15.00 -6.01 -27.50
CA ALA A 10 -15.84 -5.30 -26.53
C ALA A 10 -15.04 -4.18 -25.84
N ALA A 11 -15.44 -2.92 -26.04
CA ALA A 11 -14.94 -1.80 -25.25
C ALA A 11 -15.24 -2.06 -23.77
N LEU A 12 -14.24 -1.92 -22.90
CA LEU A 12 -14.48 -2.03 -21.46
C LEU A 12 -15.41 -0.88 -21.05
N PRO A 13 -16.52 -1.17 -20.35
CA PRO A 13 -17.34 -0.09 -19.81
C PRO A 13 -16.46 0.78 -18.90
N GLN A 14 -16.52 2.10 -19.08
CA GLN A 14 -15.80 3.02 -18.22
C GLN A 14 -16.34 2.87 -16.80
N ALA A 15 -15.49 2.38 -15.88
CA ALA A 15 -15.86 2.31 -14.47
C ALA A 15 -16.13 3.73 -13.97
N ARG A 16 -17.35 3.96 -13.46
CA ARG A 16 -17.69 5.16 -12.70
C ARG A 16 -17.66 4.77 -11.23
N PRO A 17 -16.86 5.43 -10.38
CA PRO A 17 -16.85 5.11 -8.96
C PRO A 17 -18.19 5.52 -8.35
N ASP A 18 -18.80 4.63 -7.56
CA ASP A 18 -19.97 4.95 -6.74
C ASP A 18 -19.61 5.95 -5.62
N VAL A 19 -18.35 5.92 -5.17
CA VAL A 19 -17.79 6.77 -4.12
C VAL A 19 -16.30 7.00 -4.36
N GLU A 20 -15.81 8.18 -3.99
CA GLU A 20 -14.39 8.54 -4.01
C GLU A 20 -13.96 8.99 -2.61
N HIS A 21 -12.81 8.49 -2.15
CA HIS A 21 -12.23 8.89 -0.87
C HIS A 21 -10.76 9.27 -1.04
N VAL A 22 -10.36 10.37 -0.41
CA VAL A 22 -8.95 10.69 -0.21
C VAL A 22 -8.47 9.98 1.05
N LEU A 23 -7.66 8.93 0.87
CA LEU A 23 -7.21 8.08 1.99
C LEU A 23 -6.04 8.67 2.78
N ALA A 24 -5.23 9.52 2.15
CA ALA A 24 -4.07 10.15 2.75
C ALA A 24 -3.85 11.55 2.15
N VAL A 25 -3.62 12.55 3.01
CA VAL A 25 -3.43 13.95 2.62
C VAL A 25 -2.08 14.42 3.13
N ARG A 26 -1.29 15.05 2.25
CA ARG A 26 0.01 15.63 2.59
C ARG A 26 -0.06 16.48 3.87
N GLY A 27 0.73 16.14 4.88
CA GLY A 27 0.81 16.87 6.15
C GLY A 27 -0.30 16.58 7.15
N THR A 28 -1.23 15.67 6.85
CA THR A 28 -2.28 15.20 7.77
C THR A 28 -2.03 13.73 8.09
N GLY A 29 -2.28 13.27 9.32
CA GLY A 29 -2.16 11.84 9.66
C GLY A 29 -0.72 11.37 9.95
N GLY A 30 0.15 12.30 10.34
CA GLY A 30 1.49 12.00 10.89
C GLY A 30 2.65 12.08 9.91
N TYR A 31 2.40 12.20 8.60
CA TYR A 31 3.47 12.22 7.60
C TYR A 31 3.41 13.46 6.71
N ARG A 32 4.59 13.95 6.34
CA ARG A 32 4.71 15.08 5.42
C ARG A 32 4.20 14.71 4.04
N GLN A 33 4.42 13.48 3.58
CA GLN A 33 4.03 13.01 2.26
C GLN A 33 3.60 11.55 2.27
N TYR A 34 2.70 11.21 1.34
CA TYR A 34 2.28 9.84 1.05
C TYR A 34 2.49 9.52 -0.42
N ARG A 35 2.99 8.32 -0.74
CA ARG A 35 3.26 7.87 -2.11
C ARG A 35 3.12 6.36 -2.26
N ILE A 36 3.22 5.90 -3.51
CA ILE A 36 3.34 4.50 -3.93
C ILE A 36 2.16 3.63 -3.44
N PRO A 37 0.96 3.85 -4.00
CA PRO A 37 -0.21 3.09 -3.60
C PRO A 37 -0.12 1.64 -4.09
N ALA A 38 -0.48 0.70 -3.22
CA ALA A 38 -0.77 -0.69 -3.53
C ALA A 38 -2.19 -1.03 -3.07
N LEU A 39 -2.95 -1.71 -3.92
CA LEU A 39 -4.35 -2.06 -3.66
C LEU A 39 -4.56 -3.56 -3.89
N ALA A 40 -5.30 -4.20 -2.98
CA ALA A 40 -5.76 -5.58 -3.17
C ALA A 40 -7.11 -5.80 -2.49
N VAL A 41 -7.82 -6.84 -2.91
CA VAL A 41 -9.05 -7.32 -2.26
C VAL A 41 -8.81 -8.71 -1.73
N SER A 42 -9.03 -8.93 -0.43
CA SER A 42 -8.89 -10.26 0.18
C SER A 42 -9.97 -11.22 -0.33
N THR A 43 -9.80 -12.51 -0.10
CA THR A 43 -10.83 -13.52 -0.42
C THR A 43 -12.12 -13.33 0.38
N ALA A 44 -12.10 -12.55 1.47
CA ALA A 44 -13.27 -12.17 2.25
C ALA A 44 -13.91 -10.84 1.78
N GLY A 45 -13.46 -10.26 0.66
CA GLY A 45 -13.98 -9.00 0.14
C GLY A 45 -13.46 -7.74 0.85
N THR A 46 -12.49 -7.87 1.75
CA THR A 46 -11.87 -6.70 2.41
C THR A 46 -10.95 -6.01 1.43
N VAL A 47 -11.16 -4.71 1.19
CA VAL A 47 -10.26 -3.87 0.38
C VAL A 47 -9.10 -3.41 1.26
N LEU A 48 -7.88 -3.58 0.77
CA LEU A 48 -6.64 -3.17 1.42
C LEU A 48 -5.95 -2.12 0.57
N ALA A 49 -5.61 -0.97 1.17
CA ALA A 49 -4.81 0.08 0.55
C ALA A 49 -3.54 0.31 1.39
N ALA A 50 -2.39 -0.01 0.81
CA ALA A 50 -1.08 0.23 1.40
C ALA A 50 -0.37 1.36 0.66
N TYR A 51 0.48 2.09 1.36
CA TYR A 51 1.23 3.22 0.81
C TYR A 51 2.37 3.63 1.75
N ASP A 52 3.31 4.42 1.23
CA ASP A 52 4.42 5.00 2.00
C ASP A 52 3.92 6.14 2.89
N GLY A 53 4.35 6.15 4.15
CA GLY A 53 4.36 7.30 5.03
C GLY A 53 5.75 7.91 5.06
N ARG A 54 5.93 9.08 4.41
CA ARG A 54 7.25 9.70 4.25
C ARG A 54 7.39 10.93 5.16
N PRO A 55 8.42 11.00 6.01
CA PRO A 55 8.68 12.18 6.84
C PRO A 55 9.19 13.36 6.01
N ASN A 56 9.82 13.10 4.86
CA ASN A 56 10.32 14.08 3.89
C ASN A 56 9.88 13.72 2.46
N LEU A 57 10.46 14.39 1.45
CA LEU A 57 10.08 14.19 0.05
C LEU A 57 10.88 13.09 -0.67
N ASP A 58 11.83 12.48 0.02
CA ASP A 58 12.85 11.63 -0.58
C ASP A 58 12.38 10.15 -0.63
N ASP A 59 13.02 9.36 -1.49
CA ASP A 59 12.86 7.90 -1.52
C ASP A 59 13.75 7.23 -0.44
N LEU A 60 13.72 5.89 -0.39
CA LEU A 60 14.67 5.11 0.41
C LEU A 60 16.12 5.55 0.12
N PRO A 61 17.03 5.55 1.11
CA PRO A 61 16.96 4.88 2.42
C PRO A 61 16.37 5.73 3.56
N ASN A 62 15.65 6.81 3.27
CA ASN A 62 14.96 7.61 4.29
C ASN A 62 14.03 6.74 5.17
N PRO A 63 13.71 7.16 6.41
CA PRO A 63 12.90 6.38 7.33
C PRO A 63 11.42 6.45 6.93
N ILE A 64 11.09 5.79 5.83
CA ILE A 64 9.74 5.61 5.30
C ILE A 64 9.05 4.51 6.12
N ASP A 65 7.82 4.78 6.52
CA ASP A 65 6.93 3.82 7.16
C ASP A 65 6.01 3.18 6.12
N LEU A 66 5.73 1.89 6.28
CA LEU A 66 4.70 1.20 5.50
C LEU A 66 3.36 1.31 6.22
N LEU A 67 2.38 1.86 5.52
CA LEU A 67 1.05 2.15 6.06
C LEU A 67 0.00 1.29 5.39
N LEU A 68 -1.11 1.07 6.09
CA LEU A 68 -2.26 0.32 5.60
C LEU A 68 -3.57 0.95 6.11
N ARG A 69 -4.55 1.07 5.22
CA ARG A 69 -5.97 1.20 5.57
C ARG A 69 -6.74 0.04 4.98
N ARG A 70 -7.85 -0.33 5.63
CA ARG A 70 -8.75 -1.37 5.13
C ARG A 70 -10.21 -0.91 5.13
N SER A 71 -10.97 -1.46 4.20
CA SER A 71 -12.41 -1.30 4.10
C SER A 71 -13.05 -2.68 4.05
N THR A 72 -14.11 -2.87 4.84
CA THR A 72 -14.90 -4.11 4.91
C THR A 72 -16.25 -3.98 4.21
N ASP A 73 -16.51 -2.85 3.54
CA ASP A 73 -17.79 -2.50 2.92
C ASP A 73 -17.67 -2.09 1.44
N ASN A 74 -16.69 -2.68 0.73
CA ASN A 74 -16.35 -2.42 -0.68
C ASN A 74 -15.88 -0.98 -0.95
N GLY A 75 -15.16 -0.38 -0.02
CA GLY A 75 -14.54 0.93 -0.19
C GLY A 75 -15.44 2.11 0.17
N ARG A 76 -16.64 1.89 0.73
CA ARG A 76 -17.58 2.96 1.14
C ARG A 76 -17.17 3.67 2.43
N SER A 77 -16.48 2.97 3.31
CA SER A 77 -15.84 3.52 4.49
C SER A 77 -14.50 2.83 4.75
N TRP A 78 -13.62 3.51 5.48
CA TRP A 78 -12.25 3.08 5.72
C TRP A 78 -11.92 3.19 7.19
N GLU A 79 -11.35 2.13 7.76
CA GLU A 79 -10.79 2.17 9.10
C GLU A 79 -9.63 3.18 9.20
N GLU A 80 -9.22 3.47 10.43
CA GLU A 80 -8.05 4.31 10.70
C GLU A 80 -6.77 3.70 10.11
N GLN A 81 -5.83 4.58 9.78
CA GLN A 81 -4.51 4.21 9.29
C GLN A 81 -3.72 3.43 10.33
N ARG A 82 -3.07 2.36 9.88
CA ARG A 82 -2.19 1.53 10.71
C ARG A 82 -0.77 1.53 10.13
N VAL A 83 0.22 1.54 11.01
CA VAL A 83 1.62 1.34 10.62
C VAL A 83 1.90 -0.16 10.61
N VAL A 84 2.23 -0.70 9.44
CA VAL A 84 2.62 -2.11 9.26
C VAL A 84 4.09 -2.29 9.65
N ARG A 85 4.92 -1.30 9.29
CA ARG A 85 6.36 -1.31 9.60
C ARG A 85 6.89 0.12 9.70
N SER A 86 7.61 0.43 10.77
CA SER A 86 8.21 1.76 10.99
C SER A 86 9.67 1.80 10.59
N GLY A 87 10.06 2.81 9.82
CA GLY A 87 11.43 3.16 9.51
C GLY A 87 12.08 4.02 10.61
N SER A 88 13.40 3.97 10.70
CA SER A 88 14.18 4.78 11.65
C SER A 88 15.60 5.02 11.14
N GLY A 89 16.10 6.25 11.24
CA GLY A 89 17.41 6.60 10.69
C GLY A 89 17.49 6.32 9.19
N LEU A 90 18.43 5.47 8.78
CA LEU A 90 18.59 5.01 7.39
C LEU A 90 17.97 3.63 7.14
N ASN A 91 17.13 3.15 8.06
CA ASN A 91 16.36 1.91 7.91
C ASN A 91 14.94 2.27 7.50
N GLY A 92 14.67 2.36 6.20
CA GLY A 92 13.35 2.69 5.65
C GLY A 92 12.68 1.50 4.99
N TYR A 93 11.35 1.53 4.91
CA TYR A 93 10.55 0.52 4.24
C TYR A 93 9.52 1.19 3.33
N GLY A 94 9.61 0.96 2.02
CA GLY A 94 8.77 1.64 1.05
C GLY A 94 8.49 0.80 -0.19
N ASP A 95 7.78 1.40 -1.13
CA ASP A 95 7.37 0.78 -2.38
C ASP A 95 6.54 -0.50 -2.19
N PRO A 96 5.40 -0.43 -1.46
CA PRO A 96 4.60 -1.61 -1.18
C PRO A 96 4.02 -2.22 -2.46
N SER A 97 3.87 -3.54 -2.44
CA SER A 97 3.10 -4.31 -3.41
C SER A 97 2.29 -5.38 -2.70
N LEU A 98 0.99 -5.41 -2.94
CA LEU A 98 0.07 -6.36 -2.33
C LEU A 98 -0.22 -7.52 -3.28
N LEU A 99 -0.16 -8.74 -2.76
CA LEU A 99 -0.55 -9.96 -3.45
C LEU A 99 -1.43 -10.81 -2.55
N VAL A 100 -2.60 -11.22 -3.04
CA VAL A 100 -3.48 -12.14 -2.35
C VAL A 100 -3.38 -13.51 -3.02
N ASP A 101 -3.07 -14.53 -2.23
CA ASP A 101 -3.21 -15.92 -2.64
C ASP A 101 -4.70 -16.29 -2.59
N ALA A 102 -5.29 -16.49 -3.76
CA ALA A 102 -6.71 -16.77 -3.89
C ALA A 102 -7.12 -18.17 -3.37
N VAL A 103 -6.18 -19.11 -3.24
CA VAL A 103 -6.45 -20.47 -2.76
C VAL A 103 -6.41 -20.50 -1.24
N THR A 104 -5.38 -19.90 -0.64
CA THR A 104 -5.18 -19.96 0.82
C THR A 104 -5.75 -18.76 1.58
N GLY A 105 -6.06 -17.66 0.89
CA GLY A 105 -6.44 -16.38 1.49
C GLY A 105 -5.28 -15.61 2.12
N ARG A 106 -4.04 -16.10 2.02
CA ARG A 106 -2.86 -15.36 2.52
C ARG A 106 -2.66 -14.07 1.75
N ILE A 107 -2.25 -13.03 2.48
CA ILE A 107 -1.98 -11.70 1.92
C ILE A 107 -0.50 -11.40 2.16
N PHE A 108 0.21 -11.16 1.07
CA PHE A 108 1.62 -10.77 1.06
C PHE A 108 1.72 -9.28 0.79
N MET A 109 2.58 -8.60 1.55
CA MET A 109 3.00 -7.23 1.29
C MET A 109 4.50 -7.23 1.04
N PHE A 110 4.89 -7.19 -0.23
CA PHE A 110 6.29 -6.99 -0.63
C PHE A 110 6.64 -5.51 -0.49
N HIS A 111 7.90 -5.22 -0.18
CA HIS A 111 8.40 -3.85 -0.06
C HIS A 111 9.93 -3.83 -0.23
N ALA A 112 10.47 -2.67 -0.63
CA ALA A 112 11.90 -2.42 -0.57
C ALA A 112 12.32 -2.06 0.87
N ALA A 113 13.57 -2.36 1.22
CA ALA A 113 14.14 -2.03 2.52
C ALA A 113 15.49 -1.34 2.33
N GLY A 114 15.54 -0.04 2.62
CA GLY A 114 16.80 0.67 2.77
C GLY A 114 17.44 0.24 4.09
N ARG A 115 18.66 -0.29 4.07
CA ARG A 115 19.38 -0.68 5.29
C ARG A 115 20.85 -0.34 5.13
N MET A 116 21.41 0.38 6.09
CA MET A 116 22.86 0.50 6.20
C MET A 116 23.43 -0.72 6.92
N PRO A 117 24.55 -1.30 6.45
CA PRO A 117 25.32 -2.24 7.25
C PRO A 117 25.72 -1.52 8.55
N VAL A 118 25.46 -2.14 9.70
CA VAL A 118 26.12 -1.71 10.93
C VAL A 118 27.60 -1.97 10.71
N SER A 119 28.41 -0.92 10.58
CA SER A 119 29.87 -1.07 10.62
C SER A 119 30.21 -1.64 12.00
N SER A 120 30.43 -2.95 12.09
CA SER A 120 31.12 -3.50 13.24
C SER A 120 32.57 -3.04 13.11
N LYS A 121 32.95 -2.00 13.84
CA LYS A 121 34.35 -1.84 14.21
C LYS A 121 34.70 -3.06 15.07
N ARG A 122 35.38 -4.04 14.47
CA ARG A 122 36.30 -4.92 15.19
C ARG A 122 37.68 -4.29 15.13
#